data_AF-A0A7S2AGW8-F1
#
_entry.id   AF-A0A7S2AGW8-F1
#
_cell.length_a   1.000
_cell.length_b   1.000
_cell.length_c   1.000
_cell.angle_alpha   90.00
_cell.angle_beta   90.00
_cell.angle_gamma   90.00
#
_symmetry.space_group_name_H-M   'P 1'
#
loop_
_entity.id
_entity.type
_entity.pdbx_description
1 polymer ?
#
loop_
_entity_poly.entity_id
_entity_poly.type
_entity_poly.pdbx_seq_one_letter_code
_entity_poly.pdbx_strand_id
1 'polypeptide(L)'
;ADLVLSFPVASEVVVAVARKIDEKEWVRLFSAVGSPLTMFERCLSTHRLRTAAGYLIVIEKLQGASAWRVATLRLLEHASLQGNDDDMNLARELSHFLDRTAACSSGDDAVDEEGTLAQGNRTSREKDGWLLRALGLGGG
;
A
#
# COMPACT_ATOMS: atom_id res chain seq x y z
N ALA A 1 -5.18 8.25 -22.72
CA ALA A 1 -5.29 7.23 -21.64
C ALA A 1 -6.55 7.42 -20.77
N ASP A 2 -7.32 8.50 -20.96
CA ASP A 2 -8.37 8.93 -20.02
C ASP A 2 -9.61 8.01 -19.93
N LEU A 3 -9.98 7.33 -21.03
CA LEU A 3 -11.15 6.43 -21.05
C LEU A 3 -11.01 5.24 -20.10
N VAL A 4 -9.80 4.68 -19.96
CA VAL A 4 -9.57 3.47 -19.13
C VAL A 4 -9.70 3.80 -17.64
N LEU A 5 -9.37 5.02 -17.22
CA LEU A 5 -9.44 5.44 -15.81
C LEU A 5 -10.85 5.85 -15.38
N SER A 6 -11.79 6.02 -16.32
CA SER A 6 -13.19 6.28 -16.01
C SER A 6 -13.92 5.04 -15.48
N PHE A 7 -13.40 3.85 -15.76
CA PHE A 7 -14.02 2.62 -15.31
C PHE A 7 -13.78 2.36 -13.82
N PRO A 8 -14.80 1.94 -13.06
CA PRO A 8 -14.65 1.63 -11.64
C PRO A 8 -13.66 0.47 -11.41
N VAL A 9 -13.50 -0.40 -12.40
CA VAL A 9 -12.54 -1.52 -12.39
C VAL A 9 -11.10 -1.10 -12.70
N ALA A 10 -10.87 0.14 -13.16
CA ALA A 10 -9.54 0.61 -13.53
C ALA A 10 -8.55 0.55 -12.37
N SER A 11 -9.02 0.82 -11.15
CA SER A 11 -8.18 0.77 -9.97
C SER A 11 -7.75 -0.67 -9.62
N GLU A 12 -8.64 -1.64 -9.80
CA GLU A 12 -8.28 -3.06 -9.67
C GLU A 12 -7.24 -3.50 -10.71
N VAL A 13 -7.44 -3.08 -11.96
CA VAL A 13 -6.53 -3.41 -13.06
C VAL A 13 -5.16 -2.77 -12.83
N VAL A 14 -5.10 -1.51 -12.39
CA VAL A 14 -3.83 -0.82 -12.12
C VAL A 14 -3.05 -1.52 -11.00
N VAL A 15 -3.71 -1.91 -9.89
CA VAL A 15 -3.06 -2.72 -8.85
C VAL A 15 -2.61 -4.08 -9.39
N ALA A 16 -3.42 -4.73 -10.22
CA ALA A 16 -3.07 -6.01 -10.82
C ALA A 16 -1.89 -5.89 -11.81
N VAL A 17 -1.80 -4.78 -12.55
CA VAL A 17 -0.69 -4.47 -13.45
C VAL A 17 0.56 -4.12 -12.65
N ALA A 18 0.45 -3.27 -11.62
CA ALA A 18 1.55 -2.97 -10.70
C ALA A 18 2.16 -4.25 -10.11
N ARG A 19 1.34 -5.27 -9.83
CA ARG A 19 1.79 -6.58 -9.36
C ARG A 19 2.48 -7.46 -10.40
N LYS A 20 2.28 -7.20 -11.70
CA LYS A 20 2.88 -7.96 -12.80
C LYS A 20 4.17 -7.32 -13.33
N ILE A 21 4.41 -6.06 -12.96
CA ILE A 21 5.57 -5.30 -13.40
C ILE A 21 6.50 -5.06 -12.22
N ASP A 22 7.79 -4.92 -12.50
CA ASP A 22 8.77 -4.55 -11.48
C ASP A 22 8.48 -3.18 -10.86
N GLU A 23 8.85 -3.04 -9.58
CA GLU A 23 8.73 -1.81 -8.79
C GLU A 23 9.33 -0.58 -9.50
N LYS A 24 10.35 -0.80 -10.33
CA LYS A 24 11.06 0.24 -11.09
C LYS A 24 10.15 0.92 -12.12
N GLU A 25 9.19 0.20 -12.66
CA GLU A 25 8.25 0.71 -13.66
C GLU A 25 6.98 1.31 -13.01
N TRP A 26 6.81 1.20 -11.68
CA TRP A 26 5.64 1.78 -11.00
C TRP A 26 5.60 3.30 -11.14
N VAL A 27 6.75 3.98 -11.01
CA VAL A 27 6.82 5.44 -11.20
C VAL A 27 6.30 5.84 -12.59
N ARG A 28 6.63 5.06 -13.61
CA ARG A 28 6.20 5.29 -15.00
C ARG A 28 4.71 4.99 -15.18
N LEU A 29 4.21 3.92 -14.58
CA LEU A 29 2.80 3.54 -14.58
C LEU A 29 1.94 4.63 -13.90
N PHE A 30 2.32 5.05 -12.70
CA PHE A 30 1.61 6.08 -11.94
C PHE A 30 1.78 7.48 -12.54
N SER A 31 2.83 7.73 -13.31
CA SER A 31 2.92 8.94 -14.14
C SER A 31 1.85 8.99 -15.24
N ALA A 32 1.37 7.84 -15.74
CA ALA A 32 0.33 7.78 -16.77
C ALA A 32 -1.09 7.67 -16.18
N VAL A 33 -1.20 7.07 -15.00
CA VAL A 33 -2.47 6.77 -14.32
C VAL A 33 -2.88 7.86 -13.32
N GLY A 34 -1.91 8.60 -12.76
CA GLY A 34 -2.12 9.61 -11.73
C GLY A 34 -1.66 9.15 -10.34
N SER A 35 -1.94 9.98 -9.32
CA SER A 35 -1.47 9.71 -7.96
C SER A 35 -2.09 8.43 -7.38
N PRO A 36 -1.28 7.51 -6.81
CA PRO A 36 -1.79 6.29 -6.18
C PRO A 36 -2.71 6.59 -4.99
N LEU A 37 -2.56 7.76 -4.36
CA LEU A 37 -3.40 8.21 -3.25
C LEU A 37 -4.83 8.53 -3.71
N THR A 38 -4.97 9.16 -4.87
CA THR A 38 -6.28 9.42 -5.50
C THR A 38 -6.97 8.11 -5.89
N MET A 39 -6.21 7.13 -6.39
CA MET A 39 -6.75 5.81 -6.73
C MET A 39 -7.20 5.05 -5.49
N PHE A 40 -6.45 5.17 -4.39
CA PHE A 40 -6.82 4.62 -3.09
C PHE A 40 -8.12 5.24 -2.56
N GLU A 41 -8.25 6.58 -2.60
CA GLU A 41 -9.49 7.26 -2.19
C GLU A 41 -10.69 6.83 -3.01
N ARG A 42 -10.51 6.66 -4.32
CA ARG A 42 -11.56 6.12 -5.19
C ARG A 42 -11.95 4.70 -4.80
N CYS A 43 -10.99 3.85 -4.43
CA CYS A 43 -11.28 2.50 -3.93
C CYS A 43 -12.08 2.53 -2.62
N LEU A 44 -11.74 3.44 -1.70
CA LEU A 44 -12.50 3.65 -0.47
C LEU A 44 -13.95 4.06 -0.75
N SER A 45 -14.19 5.00 -1.68
CA SER A 45 -15.55 5.40 -2.07
C SER A 45 -16.34 4.27 -2.73
N THR A 46 -15.67 3.33 -3.40
CA THR A 46 -16.32 2.16 -4.02
C THR A 46 -16.42 0.95 -3.09
N HIS A 47 -16.09 1.10 -1.80
CA HIS A 47 -16.08 0.03 -0.80
C HIS A 47 -15.21 -1.19 -1.17
N ARG A 48 -14.18 -1.00 -2.00
CA ARG A 48 -13.23 -2.06 -2.38
C ARG A 48 -12.00 -2.04 -1.50
N LEU A 49 -12.17 -2.50 -0.26
CA LEU A 49 -11.12 -2.48 0.76
C LEU A 49 -9.95 -3.42 0.41
N ARG A 50 -10.23 -4.58 -0.20
CA ARG A 50 -9.18 -5.49 -0.72
C ARG A 50 -8.26 -4.82 -1.74
N THR A 51 -8.85 -4.10 -2.70
CA THR A 51 -8.08 -3.39 -3.73
C THR A 51 -7.34 -2.19 -3.14
N ALA A 52 -8.00 -1.45 -2.24
CA ALA A 52 -7.39 -0.34 -1.51
C ALA A 52 -6.17 -0.79 -0.69
N ALA A 53 -6.22 -1.98 -0.08
CA ALA A 53 -5.09 -2.57 0.62
C ALA A 53 -3.92 -2.91 -0.33
N GLY A 54 -4.19 -3.30 -1.57
CA GLY A 54 -3.14 -3.45 -2.59
C GLY A 54 -2.45 -2.13 -2.95
N TYR A 55 -3.18 -1.01 -2.94
CA TYR A 55 -2.62 0.32 -3.13
C TYR A 55 -1.76 0.81 -1.97
N LEU A 56 -1.98 0.29 -0.76
CA LEU A 56 -1.13 0.64 0.38
C LEU A 56 0.34 0.29 0.09
N ILE A 57 0.61 -0.89 -0.49
CA ILE A 57 1.97 -1.31 -0.87
C ILE A 57 2.59 -0.28 -1.83
N VAL A 58 1.83 0.12 -2.84
CA VAL A 58 2.26 1.13 -3.81
C VAL A 58 2.57 2.46 -3.13
N ILE A 59 1.71 2.92 -2.22
CA ILE A 59 1.90 4.16 -1.47
C ILE A 59 3.15 4.07 -0.59
N GLU A 60 3.38 2.94 0.08
CA GLU A 60 4.58 2.73 0.88
C GLU A 60 5.85 2.83 0.03
N LYS A 61 5.88 2.19 -1.15
CA LYS A 61 7.06 2.22 -2.03
C LYS A 61 7.29 3.57 -2.69
N LEU A 62 6.22 4.29 -3.08
CA LEU A 62 6.34 5.53 -3.85
C LEU A 62 6.39 6.78 -2.97
N GLN A 63 5.68 6.80 -1.84
CA GLN A 63 5.54 7.96 -0.95
C GLN A 63 6.11 7.73 0.46
N GLY A 64 6.50 6.50 0.78
CA GLY A 64 7.11 6.15 2.05
C GLY A 64 6.12 5.74 3.15
N ALA A 65 6.69 5.31 4.28
CA ALA A 65 5.95 4.75 5.41
C ALA A 65 5.03 5.76 6.13
N SER A 66 5.30 7.06 6.05
CA SER A 66 4.43 8.10 6.61
C SER A 66 3.09 8.17 5.90
N ALA A 67 3.11 8.29 4.57
CA ALA A 67 1.90 8.30 3.73
C ALA A 67 1.13 6.98 3.83
N TRP A 68 1.86 5.86 3.88
CA TRP A 68 1.28 4.52 4.05
C TRP A 68 0.51 4.38 5.37
N ARG A 69 1.09 4.84 6.50
CA ARG A 69 0.42 4.80 7.81
C ARG A 69 -0.89 5.58 7.80
N VAL A 70 -0.88 6.80 7.27
CA VAL A 70 -2.08 7.65 7.18
C VAL A 70 -3.14 6.97 6.31
N ALA A 71 -2.76 6.43 5.14
CA ALA A 71 -3.69 5.71 4.27
C ALA A 71 -4.28 4.47 4.96
N THR A 72 -3.46 3.71 5.71
CA THR A 72 -3.92 2.52 6.42
C THR A 72 -4.92 2.86 7.53
N LEU A 73 -4.68 3.94 8.29
CA LEU A 73 -5.62 4.42 9.30
C LEU A 73 -6.97 4.81 8.68
N ARG A 74 -6.97 5.51 7.54
CA ARG A 74 -8.21 5.85 6.80
C ARG A 74 -8.94 4.61 6.33
N LEU A 75 -8.22 3.58 5.86
CA LEU A 75 -8.83 2.31 5.46
C LEU A 75 -9.48 1.61 6.67
N LEU A 76 -8.81 1.60 7.82
CA LEU A 76 -9.34 1.04 9.06
C LEU A 76 -10.64 1.72 9.50
N GLU A 77 -10.67 3.05 9.45
CA GLU A 77 -11.85 3.84 9.79
C GLU A 77 -13.03 3.47 8.88
N HIS A 78 -12.80 3.40 7.56
CA HIS A 78 -13.81 2.98 6.60
C HIS A 78 -14.27 1.53 6.78
N ALA A 79 -13.36 0.61 7.12
CA ALA A 79 -13.71 -0.80 7.38
C ALA A 79 -14.58 -0.95 8.63
N SER A 80 -14.27 -0.17 9.69
CA SER A 80 -15.07 -0.12 10.92
C SER A 80 -16.49 0.37 10.68
N LEU A 81 -16.66 1.36 9.80
CA LEU A 81 -17.98 1.91 9.45
C LEU A 81 -18.84 0.96 8.62
N GLN A 82 -18.23 0.07 7.83
CA GLN A 82 -18.95 -0.89 6.97
C GLN A 82 -19.56 -2.06 7.75
N GLY A 83 -18.94 -2.47 8.86
CA GLY A 83 -19.47 -3.53 9.73
C GLY A 83 -19.54 -4.92 9.08
N ASN A 84 -18.78 -5.16 8.01
CA ASN A 84 -18.72 -6.45 7.32
C ASN A 84 -17.57 -7.31 7.90
N ASP A 85 -17.83 -8.58 8.22
CA ASP A 85 -16.86 -9.46 8.90
C ASP A 85 -15.56 -9.66 8.09
N ASP A 86 -15.66 -9.84 6.77
CA ASP A 86 -14.51 -10.04 5.88
C ASP A 86 -13.59 -8.80 5.83
N ASP A 87 -14.19 -7.62 5.81
CA ASP A 87 -13.47 -6.34 5.73
C ASP A 87 -12.82 -5.99 7.07
N MET A 88 -13.49 -6.32 8.18
CA MET A 88 -12.95 -6.18 9.52
C MET A 88 -11.76 -7.11 9.76
N ASN A 89 -11.78 -8.32 9.20
CA ASN A 89 -10.63 -9.21 9.28
C ASN A 89 -9.41 -8.64 8.55
N LEU A 90 -9.60 -8.10 7.34
CA LEU A 90 -8.54 -7.42 6.59
C LEU A 90 -7.97 -6.21 7.35
N ALA A 91 -8.85 -5.37 7.91
CA ALA A 91 -8.44 -4.21 8.69
C ALA A 91 -7.65 -4.60 9.95
N ARG A 92 -8.06 -5.67 10.63
CA ARG A 92 -7.36 -6.19 11.81
C ARG A 92 -5.97 -6.71 11.43
N GLU A 93 -5.85 -7.42 10.33
CA GLU A 93 -4.56 -7.91 9.82
C GLU A 93 -3.62 -6.75 9.46
N LEU A 94 -4.15 -5.69 8.85
CA LEU A 94 -3.42 -4.44 8.57
C LEU A 94 -2.98 -3.71 9.85
N SER A 95 -3.81 -3.67 10.89
CA SER A 95 -3.44 -3.05 12.17
C SER A 95 -2.31 -3.80 12.89
N HIS A 96 -2.29 -5.14 12.81
CA HIS A 96 -1.18 -5.93 13.34
C HIS A 96 0.11 -5.68 12.56
N PHE A 97 0.00 -5.49 11.24
CA PHE A 97 1.15 -5.12 10.43
C PHE A 97 1.68 -3.73 10.79
N LEU A 98 0.80 -2.74 10.98
CA LEU A 98 1.16 -1.41 11.47
C LEU A 98 1.95 -1.47 12.78
N ASP A 99 1.45 -2.20 13.77
CA ASP A 99 2.10 -2.36 15.07
C ASP A 99 3.50 -2.98 14.93
N ARG A 100 3.61 -4.03 14.10
CA ARG A 100 4.89 -4.67 13.81
C ARG A 100 5.89 -3.74 13.12
N THR A 101 5.42 -2.87 12.21
CA THR A 101 6.27 -1.87 11.56
C THR A 101 6.65 -0.73 12.50
N ALA A 102 5.76 -0.36 13.43
CA ALA A 102 5.98 0.69 14.41
C ALA A 102 7.01 0.26 15.47
N ALA A 103 6.95 -0.99 15.93
CA ALA A 103 7.89 -1.54 16.90
C ALA A 103 9.35 -1.49 16.44
N CYS A 104 9.59 -1.54 15.12
CA CYS A 104 10.93 -1.48 14.54
C CYS A 104 11.45 -0.03 14.36
N SER A 105 10.62 0.98 14.61
CA SER A 105 10.97 2.41 14.50
C SER A 105 11.50 2.99 15.83
N SER A 106 11.60 2.16 16.87
CA SER A 106 12.18 2.53 18.17
C SER A 106 13.59 1.97 18.28
N GLY A 107 14.48 2.44 17.40
CA GLY A 107 15.92 2.36 17.58
C GLY A 107 16.44 3.78 17.53
N ASP A 108 17.01 4.25 18.62
CA ASP A 108 17.78 5.48 18.70
C ASP A 108 18.81 5.53 17.57
N ASP A 109 18.74 6.55 16.70
CA ASP A 109 19.85 6.87 15.80
C ASP A 109 20.31 8.29 16.08
N ALA A 110 21.49 8.33 16.70
CA ALA A 110 22.35 9.47 16.84
C ALA A 110 22.65 10.10 15.48
N VAL A 111 22.77 11.44 15.49
CA VAL A 111 23.26 12.20 14.34
C VAL A 111 24.75 11.91 14.13
N ASP A 112 25.09 11.26 13.02
CA ASP A 112 26.46 11.25 12.51
C ASP A 112 26.49 11.93 11.13
N GLU A 113 27.26 13.02 11.08
CA GLU A 113 27.55 13.84 9.92
C GLU A 113 28.58 13.13 9.03
N GLU A 114 28.15 12.26 8.11
CA GLU A 114 28.94 11.96 6.93
C GLU A 114 28.04 11.49 5.78
N GLY A 115 28.16 12.18 4.64
CA GLY A 115 27.35 11.94 3.46
C GLY A 115 27.54 10.53 2.90
N THR A 116 26.48 9.72 2.97
CA THR A 116 26.14 8.68 1.99
C THR A 116 24.65 8.34 2.19
N LEU A 117 23.79 8.84 1.28
CA LEU A 117 22.37 8.48 1.23
C LEU A 117 22.22 7.04 0.73
N ALA A 118 22.54 6.10 1.60
CA ALA A 118 22.18 4.69 1.46
C ALA A 118 21.18 4.35 2.57
N GLN A 119 19.99 4.95 2.53
CA GLN A 119 18.89 4.49 3.37
C GLN A 119 18.54 3.06 2.92
N GLY A 120 18.99 2.10 3.71
CA GLY A 120 18.97 0.68 3.39
C GLY A 120 17.57 0.16 3.09
N ASN A 121 17.39 -0.38 1.89
CA ASN A 121 16.22 -1.13 1.42
C ASN A 121 15.95 -2.44 2.20
N ARG A 122 16.61 -2.67 3.34
CA ARG A 122 16.84 -4.01 3.91
C ARG A 122 15.64 -4.68 4.58
N THR A 123 14.45 -4.08 4.52
CA THR A 123 13.23 -4.74 5.02
C THR A 123 12.12 -4.85 3.97
N SER A 124 12.36 -4.40 2.73
CA SER A 124 11.34 -4.31 1.67
C SER A 124 10.87 -5.71 1.24
N ARG A 125 11.79 -6.57 0.80
CA ARG A 125 11.49 -7.85 0.13
C ARG A 125 10.74 -8.89 0.97
N GLU A 126 10.96 -8.94 2.29
CA GLU A 126 10.38 -9.97 3.15
C GLU A 126 8.97 -9.58 3.65
N LYS A 127 8.72 -8.28 3.83
CA LYS A 127 7.39 -7.72 4.17
C LYS A 127 6.40 -7.91 3.03
N ASP A 128 6.87 -7.77 1.79
CA ASP A 128 6.06 -7.89 0.58
C ASP A 128 5.48 -9.31 0.42
N GLY A 129 6.25 -10.36 0.76
CA GLY A 129 5.83 -11.74 0.62
C GLY A 129 4.60 -12.12 1.47
N TRP A 130 4.52 -11.59 2.70
CA TRP A 130 3.34 -11.79 3.54
C TRP A 130 2.16 -10.96 3.06
N LEU A 131 2.32 -9.68 2.73
CA LEU A 131 1.19 -8.84 2.26
C LEU A 131 0.59 -9.37 0.95
N LEU A 132 1.44 -9.86 0.05
CA LEU A 132 1.01 -10.56 -1.15
C LEU A 132 0.26 -11.85 -0.79
N ARG A 133 0.67 -12.62 0.22
CA ARG A 133 -0.09 -13.80 0.68
C ARG A 133 -1.41 -13.45 1.38
N ALA A 134 -1.42 -12.44 2.25
CA ALA A 134 -2.56 -11.97 3.04
C ALA A 134 -3.71 -11.49 2.15
N LEU A 135 -3.38 -10.81 1.05
CA LEU A 135 -4.36 -10.36 0.08
C LEU A 135 -4.86 -11.49 -0.85
N GLY A 136 -4.39 -12.74 -0.68
CA GLY A 136 -4.68 -13.86 -1.59
C GLY A 136 -3.97 -13.72 -2.94
N LEU A 137 -2.87 -12.97 -2.96
CA LEU A 137 -2.16 -12.47 -4.14
C LEU A 137 -0.79 -13.13 -4.36
N GLY A 138 -0.40 -14.07 -3.51
CA GLY A 138 0.80 -14.90 -3.63
C GLY A 138 0.46 -16.26 -4.25
N GLY A 139 0.60 -16.37 -5.57
CA GLY A 139 0.64 -17.65 -6.28
C GLY A 139 2.10 -18.06 -6.50
N GLY A 140 2.41 -19.33 -6.22
CA GLY A 140 3.76 -19.91 -6.29
C GLY A 140 4.27 -20.20 -7.69
#